data_AF-A0A1C3VB29-F1
#
_entry.id   AF-A0A1C3VB29-F1
#
_cell.length_a   1.000
_cell.length_b   1.000
_cell.length_c   1.000
_cell.angle_alpha   90.00
_cell.angle_beta   90.00
_cell.angle_gamma   90.00
#
_symmetry.space_group_name_H-M   'P 1'
#
loop_
_entity.id
_entity.type
_entity.pdbx_description
1 polymer ?
#
loop_
_entity_poly.entity_id
_entity_poly.type
_entity_poly.pdbx_seq_one_letter_code
_entity_poly.pdbx_strand_id
1 'polypeptide(L)'
;MDAVGVSDGLPAIIILAGAIGAACGGMLGARLARASFWKGPVVLAVAWLVSSIIVSLLAAGLSISDTTASIIGTVAFIVVAGLCGRLLKLGARVIANIILGGLLGAVLLSIVLVYVI
;
A
#
# COMPACT_ATOMS: atom_id res chain seq x y z
N MET A 1 -37.25 -2.73 8.21
CA MET A 1 -36.57 -2.16 7.03
C MET A 1 -35.08 -2.11 7.32
N ASP A 2 -34.52 -3.32 7.36
CA ASP A 2 -33.24 -3.78 6.83
C ASP A 2 -31.98 -2.92 7.01
N ALA A 3 -31.32 -3.16 8.14
CA ALA A 3 -29.90 -2.89 8.37
C ALA A 3 -29.00 -3.93 7.64
N VAL A 4 -29.23 -4.15 6.34
CA VAL A 4 -28.61 -5.25 5.55
C VAL A 4 -27.46 -4.78 4.63
N GLY A 5 -26.95 -3.54 4.77
CA GLY A 5 -25.98 -2.98 3.80
C GLY A 5 -24.63 -2.50 4.33
N VAL A 6 -24.46 -2.34 5.65
CA VAL A 6 -23.30 -1.59 6.20
C VAL A 6 -22.14 -2.49 6.63
N SER A 7 -22.40 -3.73 7.06
CA SER A 7 -21.36 -4.65 7.55
C SER A 7 -20.39 -5.12 6.47
N ASP A 8 -20.87 -5.29 5.23
CA ASP A 8 -20.06 -5.88 4.15
C ASP A 8 -19.26 -4.82 3.37
N GLY A 9 -19.68 -3.55 3.45
CA GLY A 9 -19.02 -2.43 2.79
C GLY A 9 -17.89 -1.78 3.59
N LEU A 10 -17.93 -1.87 4.93
CA LEU A 10 -16.92 -1.29 5.81
C LEU A 10 -15.48 -1.73 5.48
N PRO A 11 -15.18 -3.04 5.27
CA PRO A 11 -13.82 -3.46 4.94
C PRO A 11 -13.38 -2.94 3.57
N ALA A 12 -14.27 -2.90 2.58
CA ALA A 12 -13.97 -2.36 1.26
C ALA A 12 -13.65 -0.85 1.30
N ILE A 13 -14.40 -0.08 2.10
CA ILE A 13 -14.18 1.36 2.27
C ILE A 13 -12.85 1.63 2.97
N ILE A 14 -12.49 0.86 4.01
CA ILE A 14 -11.21 0.99 4.71
C ILE A 14 -10.04 0.67 3.75
N ILE A 15 -10.17 -0.37 2.93
CA ILE A 15 -9.15 -0.71 1.92
C ILE A 15 -9.01 0.41 0.89
N LEU A 16 -10.13 0.96 0.40
CA LEU A 16 -10.11 2.06 -0.57
C LEU A 16 -9.48 3.33 0.02
N ALA A 17 -9.81 3.65 1.27
CA ALA A 17 -9.22 4.76 2.00
C ALA A 17 -7.71 4.56 2.19
N GLY A 18 -7.27 3.37 2.58
CA GLY A 18 -5.86 3.03 2.66
C GLY A 18 -5.13 3.21 1.32
N ALA A 19 -5.74 2.79 0.21
CA ALA A 19 -5.16 2.95 -1.13
C ALA A 19 -5.05 4.42 -1.57
N ILE A 20 -6.09 5.23 -1.32
CA ILE A 20 -6.07 6.67 -1.60
C ILE A 20 -5.02 7.36 -0.72
N GLY A 21 -4.97 7.03 0.57
CA GLY A 21 -3.99 7.53 1.51
C GLY A 21 -2.56 7.18 1.06
N ALA A 22 -2.33 5.95 0.62
CA ALA A 22 -1.06 5.52 0.05
C ALA A 22 -0.68 6.30 -1.20
N ALA A 23 -1.61 6.51 -2.12
CA ALA A 23 -1.35 7.29 -3.33
C ALA A 23 -0.97 8.74 -3.02
N CYS A 24 -1.76 9.43 -2.19
CA CYS A 24 -1.49 10.80 -1.76
C CYS A 24 -0.16 10.90 -0.99
N GLY A 25 0.06 9.98 -0.06
CA GLY A 25 1.29 9.88 0.71
C GLY A 25 2.53 9.62 -0.15
N GLY A 26 2.41 8.73 -1.15
CA GLY A 26 3.46 8.47 -2.13
C GLY A 26 3.75 9.67 -3.04
N MET A 27 2.72 10.42 -3.45
CA MET A 27 2.90 11.68 -4.20
C MET A 27 3.66 12.72 -3.39
N LEU A 28 3.28 12.90 -2.11
CA LEU A 28 3.97 13.80 -1.19
C LEU A 28 5.42 13.37 -0.97
N GLY A 29 5.66 12.08 -0.73
CA GLY A 29 7.00 11.51 -0.60
C GLY A 29 7.88 11.72 -1.84
N ALA A 30 7.31 11.54 -3.03
CA ALA A 30 8.00 11.81 -4.30
C ALA A 30 8.34 13.30 -4.48
N ARG A 31 7.39 14.20 -4.15
CA ARG A 31 7.62 15.65 -4.23
C ARG A 31 8.66 16.15 -3.24
N LEU A 32 8.62 15.68 -2.00
CA LEU A 32 9.62 16.00 -0.96
C LEU A 32 11.03 15.62 -1.40
N ALA A 33 11.15 14.52 -2.16
CA ALA A 33 12.41 14.05 -2.69
C ALA A 33 12.77 14.63 -4.09
N ARG A 34 12.07 15.68 -4.54
CA ARG A 34 12.25 16.36 -5.83
C ARG A 34 12.13 15.43 -7.06
N ALA A 35 11.36 14.36 -6.94
CA ALA A 35 11.02 13.48 -8.06
C ALA A 35 9.67 13.87 -8.68
N SER A 36 9.40 13.34 -9.88
CA SER A 36 8.10 13.57 -10.53
C SER A 36 6.97 12.92 -9.72
N PHE A 37 5.92 13.69 -9.46
CA PHE A 37 4.85 13.34 -8.52
C PHE A 37 4.13 12.02 -8.86
N TRP A 38 4.00 11.69 -10.15
CA TRP A 38 3.29 10.50 -10.63
C TRP A 38 4.07 9.21 -10.34
N LYS A 39 5.39 9.29 -10.14
CA LYS A 39 6.22 8.11 -9.87
C LYS A 39 5.91 7.48 -8.51
N GLY A 40 5.49 8.29 -7.52
CA GLY A 40 5.12 7.80 -6.19
C GLY A 40 3.96 6.79 -6.22
N PRO A 41 2.78 7.19 -6.70
CA PRO A 41 1.64 6.30 -6.87
C PRO A 41 1.94 5.08 -7.72
N VAL A 42 2.68 5.23 -8.82
CA VAL A 42 3.01 4.11 -9.71
C VAL A 42 3.86 3.06 -8.99
N VAL A 43 4.89 3.47 -8.24
CA VAL A 43 5.72 2.54 -7.46
C VAL A 43 4.88 1.80 -6.42
N LEU A 44 4.04 2.52 -5.69
CA LEU A 44 3.21 1.93 -4.64
C LEU A 44 2.15 1.00 -5.23
N ALA A 45 1.48 1.39 -6.31
CA ALA A 45 0.44 0.59 -6.95
C ALA A 45 1.01 -0.73 -7.49
N VAL A 46 2.17 -0.69 -8.17
CA VAL A 46 2.83 -1.91 -8.67
C VAL A 46 3.28 -2.79 -7.51
N ALA A 47 3.89 -2.21 -6.48
CA ALA A 47 4.32 -2.96 -5.30
C ALA A 47 3.15 -3.64 -4.58
N TRP A 48 2.01 -2.97 -4.49
CA TRP A 48 0.80 -3.49 -3.86
C TRP A 48 0.21 -4.64 -4.67
N LEU A 49 0.11 -4.48 -5.99
CA LEU A 49 -0.42 -5.51 -6.89
C LEU A 49 0.45 -6.77 -6.86
N VAL A 50 1.77 -6.63 -6.98
CA VAL A 50 2.68 -7.79 -6.94
C VAL A 50 2.67 -8.47 -5.57
N SER A 51 2.68 -7.70 -4.47
CA SER A 51 2.59 -8.26 -3.12
C SER A 51 1.29 -9.06 -2.92
N SER A 52 0.15 -8.55 -3.40
CA SER A 52 -1.13 -9.25 -3.30
C SER A 52 -1.16 -10.59 -4.05
N ILE A 53 -0.51 -10.65 -5.22
CA ILE A 53 -0.35 -11.89 -5.99
C ILE A 53 0.52 -12.88 -5.21
N ILE A 54 1.65 -12.43 -4.66
CA ILE A 54 2.55 -13.30 -3.89
C ILE A 54 1.84 -13.90 -2.68
N VAL A 55 1.11 -13.09 -1.91
CA VAL A 55 0.35 -13.57 -0.74
C VAL A 55 -0.73 -14.57 -1.17
N SER A 56 -1.46 -14.29 -2.26
CA SER A 56 -2.50 -15.18 -2.77
C SER A 56 -1.94 -16.54 -3.23
N LEU A 57 -0.78 -16.53 -3.89
CA LEU A 57 -0.08 -17.75 -4.30
C LEU A 57 0.44 -18.55 -3.09
N LEU A 58 0.96 -17.86 -2.07
CA LEU A 58 1.40 -18.51 -0.84
C LEU A 58 0.24 -19.19 -0.10
N ALA A 59 -0.90 -18.49 0.02
CA ALA A 59 -2.09 -19.00 0.68
C ALA A 59 -2.70 -20.22 -0.04
N ALA A 60 -2.59 -20.28 -1.38
CA ALA A 60 -3.08 -21.41 -2.17
C ALA A 60 -2.18 -22.65 -2.08
N GLY A 61 -0.87 -22.48 -1.86
CA GLY A 61 0.12 -23.55 -1.98
C GLY A 61 0.69 -24.08 -0.67
N LEU A 62 0.63 -23.33 0.43
CA LEU A 62 1.10 -23.79 1.74
C LEU A 62 0.11 -23.39 2.84
N SER A 63 -0.11 -24.29 3.80
CA SER A 63 -0.77 -24.01 5.07
C SER A 63 0.16 -23.19 5.99
N ILE A 64 0.51 -21.99 5.55
CA ILE A 64 1.30 -21.02 6.30
C ILE A 64 0.36 -20.24 7.21
N SER A 65 0.78 -19.99 8.46
CA SER A 65 0.01 -19.15 9.37
C SER A 65 -0.18 -17.72 8.83
N ASP A 66 -1.33 -17.10 9.09
CA ASP A 66 -1.67 -15.76 8.59
C ASP A 66 -0.62 -14.70 8.95
N THR A 67 -0.01 -14.82 10.12
CA THR A 67 1.06 -13.94 10.59
C THR A 67 2.29 -14.01 9.69
N THR A 68 2.71 -15.20 9.30
CA THR A 68 3.87 -15.39 8.41
C THR A 68 3.57 -14.89 7.00
N ALA A 69 2.35 -15.12 6.49
CA ALA A 69 1.92 -14.62 5.19
C ALA A 69 1.94 -13.08 5.13
N SER A 70 1.48 -12.42 6.20
CA SER A 70 1.52 -10.95 6.33
C SER A 70 2.94 -10.37 6.33
N ILE A 71 3.86 -11.01 7.07
CA ILE A 71 5.28 -10.61 7.10
C ILE A 71 5.90 -10.73 5.70
N ILE A 72 5.68 -11.87 5.03
CA ILE A 72 6.20 -12.10 3.67
C ILE A 72 5.62 -11.10 2.68
N GLY A 73 4.32 -10.81 2.75
CA GLY A 73 3.67 -9.79 1.91
C GLY A 73 4.28 -8.40 2.11
N THR A 74 4.58 -8.03 3.35
CA THR A 74 5.22 -6.74 3.66
C THR A 74 6.64 -6.66 3.13
N VAL A 75 7.44 -7.72 3.29
CA VAL A 75 8.81 -7.78 2.75
C VAL A 75 8.78 -7.73 1.22
N ALA A 76 7.90 -8.50 0.59
CA ALA A 76 7.71 -8.49 -0.85
C ALA A 76 7.32 -7.09 -1.36
N PHE A 77 6.43 -6.39 -0.67
CA PHE A 77 6.04 -5.03 -0.99
C PHE A 77 7.23 -4.07 -1.00
N ILE A 78 8.07 -4.09 0.04
CA ILE A 78 9.26 -3.23 0.14
C ILE A 78 10.26 -3.55 -0.99
N VAL A 79 10.50 -4.83 -1.26
CA VAL A 79 11.43 -5.28 -2.30
C VAL A 79 10.95 -4.86 -3.69
N VAL A 80 9.66 -5.06 -4.00
CA VAL A 80 9.08 -4.66 -5.28
C VAL A 80 9.05 -3.13 -5.43
N ALA A 81 8.69 -2.39 -4.38
CA ALA A 81 8.74 -0.93 -4.40
C ALA A 81 10.18 -0.43 -4.66
N GLY A 82 11.18 -1.09 -4.06
CA GLY A 82 12.60 -0.85 -4.33
C GLY A 82 12.99 -1.10 -5.78
N LEU A 83 12.60 -2.26 -6.33
CA LEU A 83 12.84 -2.64 -7.73
C LEU A 83 12.18 -1.67 -8.70
N CYS A 84 10.89 -1.36 -8.53
CA CYS A 84 10.15 -0.40 -9.34
C CYS A 84 10.77 0.99 -9.28
N GLY A 85 11.15 1.44 -8.08
CA GLY A 85 11.83 2.72 -7.92
C GLY A 85 13.15 2.78 -8.68
N ARG A 86 13.93 1.69 -8.65
CA ARG A 86 15.19 1.59 -9.38
C ARG A 86 14.99 1.57 -10.89
N LEU A 87 13.97 0.86 -11.40
CA LEU A 87 13.58 0.88 -12.81
C LEU A 87 13.20 2.29 -13.29
N LEU A 88 12.57 3.08 -12.42
CA LEU A 88 12.21 4.49 -12.69
C LEU A 88 13.38 5.48 -12.51
N LYS A 89 14.61 4.96 -12.33
CA LYS A 89 15.85 5.73 -12.08
C LYS A 89 15.74 6.65 -10.86
N LEU A 90 15.02 6.22 -9.82
CA LEU A 90 14.92 6.96 -8.57
C LEU A 90 16.11 6.63 -7.66
N GLY A 91 16.62 7.63 -6.95
CA GLY A 91 17.62 7.42 -5.90
C GLY A 91 17.02 6.71 -4.69
N ALA A 92 17.84 5.95 -3.94
CA ALA A 92 17.37 5.20 -2.77
C ALA A 92 16.63 6.08 -1.74
N ARG A 93 17.08 7.32 -1.53
CA ARG A 93 16.41 8.29 -0.64
C ARG A 93 15.00 8.67 -1.13
N VAL A 94 14.81 8.77 -2.44
CA VAL A 94 13.50 9.07 -3.05
C VAL A 94 12.54 7.90 -2.81
N ILE A 95 13.03 6.68 -3.04
CA ILE A 95 12.25 5.45 -2.85
C ILE A 95 11.82 5.33 -1.40
N ALA A 96 12.73 5.55 -0.45
CA ALA A 96 12.43 5.51 0.98
C ALA A 96 11.34 6.55 1.36
N ASN A 97 11.45 7.79 0.87
CA ASN A 97 10.45 8.82 1.13
C ASN A 97 9.08 8.49 0.51
N ILE A 98 9.04 7.85 -0.66
CA ILE A 98 7.79 7.39 -1.29
C ILE A 98 7.13 6.29 -0.46
N ILE A 99 7.91 5.30 -0.01
CA ILE A 99 7.40 4.18 0.79
C ILE A 99 6.89 4.68 2.14
N LEU A 100 7.68 5.50 2.84
CA LEU A 100 7.30 6.09 4.12
C LEU A 100 6.08 6.99 3.98
N GLY A 101 6.07 7.86 2.96
CA GLY A 101 4.92 8.72 2.66
C GLY A 101 3.66 7.91 2.39
N GLY A 102 3.76 6.86 1.56
CA GLY A 102 2.64 5.97 1.25
C GLY A 102 2.10 5.24 2.47
N LEU A 103 2.97 4.65 3.29
CA LEU A 103 2.57 3.98 4.54
C LEU A 103 1.89 4.95 5.51
N LEU A 104 2.48 6.12 5.74
CA LEU A 104 1.91 7.14 6.63
C LEU A 104 0.56 7.65 6.12
N GLY A 105 0.46 7.90 4.82
CA GLY A 105 -0.79 8.35 4.20
C GLY A 105 -1.90 7.31 4.31
N ALA A 106 -1.58 6.03 4.07
CA ALA A 106 -2.53 4.93 4.21
C ALA A 106 -3.04 4.79 5.64
N VAL A 107 -2.13 4.83 6.61
CA VAL A 107 -2.46 4.72 8.04
C VAL A 107 -3.29 5.90 8.50
N LEU A 108 -2.89 7.14 8.17
CA LEU A 108 -3.62 8.35 8.56
C LEU A 108 -5.04 8.36 7.99
N LEU A 109 -5.21 8.04 6.70
CA LEU A 109 -6.54 8.04 6.10
C LEU A 109 -7.43 6.94 6.70
N SER A 110 -6.85 5.78 7.01
CA SER A 110 -7.58 4.67 7.64
C SER A 110 -8.02 5.02 9.06
N ILE A 111 -7.14 5.66 9.86
CA ILE A 111 -7.48 6.11 11.22
C ILE A 111 -8.58 7.17 11.19
N VAL A 112 -8.46 8.16 10.31
CA VAL A 112 -9.47 9.21 10.14
C VAL A 112 -10.82 8.58 9.78
N LEU A 113 -10.83 7.63 8.85
CA LEU A 113 -12.06 6.96 8.44
C LEU A 113 -12.71 6.18 9.59
N VAL A 114 -11.92 5.45 10.39
CA VAL A 114 -12.40 4.71 11.57
C VAL A 114 -12.95 5.65 12.65
N TYR A 115 -12.43 6.88 12.76
CA TYR A 115 -12.92 7.85 13.75
C TYR A 115 -14.16 8.63 13.28
N VAL A 116 -14.35 8.76 11.97
CA VAL A 116 -15.46 9.53 11.37
C VAL A 116 -16.73 8.70 11.20
N ILE A 117 -16.60 7.38 11.01
CA ILE A 117 -17.72 6.42 10.91
C ILE A 117 -18.10 5.93 12.30
#